data_AF-A0A352A882-F1
#
_entry.id   AF-A0A352A882-F1
#
_cell.length_a   1.000
_cell.length_b   1.000
_cell.length_c   1.000
_cell.angle_alpha   90.00
_cell.angle_beta   90.00
_cell.angle_gamma   90.00
#
_symmetry.space_group_name_H-M   'P 1'
#
loop_
_entity.id
_entity.type
_entity.pdbx_description
1 polymer ?
#
loop_
_entity_poly.entity_id
_entity_poly.type
_entity_poly.pdbx_seq_one_letter_code
_entity_poly.pdbx_strand_id
1 'polypeptide(L)'
;MINFLMKNEICDYTLKTNFSKIEIIEYMDSYYDRVKFHELCKKCDKYGTLWSCPPYSFNVDDYIKNYKYAYIIGTKIILDDKLIKETKKKMLLIVHTKY
;
A
#
# COMPACT_ATOMS: atom_id res chain seq x y z
N MET A 1 -0.04 -33.32 -20.84
CA MET A 1 -0.30 -31.97 -21.38
C MET A 1 -1.65 -31.53 -20.81
N ILE A 2 -1.67 -30.82 -19.69
CA ILE A 2 -2.93 -30.37 -19.09
C ILE A 2 -3.09 -28.91 -19.48
N ASN A 3 -3.99 -28.66 -20.42
CA ASN A 3 -4.44 -27.33 -20.79
C ASN A 3 -5.31 -26.78 -19.66
N PHE A 4 -4.81 -25.78 -18.94
CA PHE A 4 -5.64 -24.96 -18.08
C PHE A 4 -6.13 -23.77 -18.91
N LEU A 5 -7.32 -23.90 -19.50
CA LEU A 5 -8.03 -22.78 -20.10
C LEU A 5 -8.59 -21.91 -18.97
N MET A 6 -7.75 -21.04 -18.42
CA MET A 6 -8.24 -19.87 -17.69
C MET A 6 -8.83 -18.94 -18.74
N LYS A 7 -10.16 -18.90 -18.83
CA LYS A 7 -10.88 -17.74 -19.37
C LYS A 7 -10.57 -16.56 -18.44
N ASN A 8 -9.41 -15.94 -18.64
CA ASN A 8 -9.23 -14.58 -18.17
C ASN A 8 -10.05 -13.73 -19.15
N GLU A 9 -11.22 -13.29 -18.73
CA GLU A 9 -11.67 -11.96 -19.14
C GLU A 9 -10.59 -11.00 -18.66
N ILE A 10 -9.56 -10.82 -19.49
CA ILE A 10 -8.51 -9.83 -19.24
C ILE A 10 -9.23 -8.50 -19.29
N CYS A 11 -9.51 -7.94 -18.12
CA CYS A 11 -9.83 -6.53 -18.03
C CYS A 11 -8.63 -5.78 -18.63
N ASP A 12 -8.83 -5.09 -19.74
CA ASP A 12 -7.84 -4.16 -20.25
C ASP A 12 -7.73 -3.00 -19.27
N TYR A 13 -6.78 -3.11 -18.35
CA TYR A 13 -6.39 -2.03 -17.45
C TYR A 13 -4.94 -1.64 -17.74
N THR A 14 -4.68 -0.35 -17.75
CA THR A 14 -3.33 0.19 -17.86
C THR A 14 -2.83 0.53 -16.46
N LEU A 15 -1.64 0.05 -16.11
CA LEU A 15 -0.95 0.49 -14.90
C LEU A 15 0.01 1.61 -15.26
N LYS A 16 -0.10 2.73 -14.56
CA LYS A 16 0.90 3.78 -14.58
C LYS A 16 1.56 3.84 -13.22
N THR A 17 2.83 3.43 -13.16
CA THR A 17 3.61 3.44 -11.92
C THR A 17 4.58 4.61 -11.93
N ASN A 18 4.61 5.33 -10.82
CA ASN A 18 5.54 6.42 -10.55
C ASN A 18 6.42 6.04 -9.35
N PHE A 19 7.68 6.42 -9.44
CA PHE A 19 8.69 6.19 -8.41
C PHE A 19 9.32 7.53 -8.05
N SER A 20 9.51 7.79 -6.77
CA SER A 20 10.30 8.90 -6.28
C SER A 20 11.30 8.39 -5.25
N LYS A 21 12.51 8.96 -5.28
CA LYS A 21 13.55 8.73 -4.28
C LYS A 21 13.78 10.06 -3.56
N ILE A 22 13.55 10.07 -2.25
CA ILE A 22 13.73 11.25 -1.40
C ILE A 22 14.64 10.92 -0.21
N GLU A 23 15.28 11.93 0.36
CA GLU A 23 16.05 11.77 1.60
C GLU A 23 15.09 11.41 2.75
N ILE A 24 15.57 10.64 3.74
CA ILE A 24 14.70 10.16 4.82
C ILE A 24 14.08 11.31 5.64
N ILE A 25 14.81 12.42 5.77
CA ILE A 25 14.36 13.59 6.52
C ILE A 25 13.15 14.22 5.82
N GLU A 26 13.23 14.40 4.50
CA GLU A 26 12.11 14.90 3.69
C GLU A 26 10.89 13.99 3.78
N TYR A 27 11.11 12.67 3.77
CA TYR A 27 10.04 11.70 4.00
C TYR A 27 9.38 11.89 5.37
N MET A 28 10.18 12.00 6.42
CA MET A 28 9.69 12.13 7.78
C MET A 28 8.91 13.43 7.99
N ASP A 29 9.36 14.53 7.38
CA ASP A 29 8.71 15.84 7.50
C ASP A 29 7.41 15.93 6.68
N SER A 30 7.39 15.35 5.48
CA SER A 30 6.30 15.57 4.52
C SER A 30 5.25 14.46 4.49
N TYR A 31 5.60 13.23 4.89
CA TYR A 31 4.76 12.05 4.68
C TYR A 31 4.58 11.17 5.92
N TYR A 32 5.29 11.42 7.01
CA TYR A 32 5.30 10.57 8.20
C TYR A 32 4.61 11.23 9.41
N ASP A 33 3.27 11.15 9.46
CA ASP A 33 2.50 11.62 10.62
C ASP A 33 2.25 10.47 11.62
N ARG A 34 3.29 10.16 12.40
CA ARG A 34 3.25 9.06 13.38
C ARG A 34 2.15 9.20 14.41
N VAL A 35 1.96 10.41 14.92
CA VAL A 35 1.00 10.68 16.00
C VAL A 35 -0.41 10.38 15.50
N LYS A 36 -0.77 10.89 14.31
CA LYS A 36 -2.07 10.61 13.70
C LYS A 36 -2.33 9.12 13.51
N PHE A 37 -1.36 8.38 12.94
CA PHE A 37 -1.53 6.94 12.73
C PHE A 37 -1.59 6.14 14.02
N HIS A 38 -0.83 6.54 15.04
CA HIS A 38 -0.86 5.89 16.35
C HIS A 38 -2.23 6.06 17.03
N GLU A 39 -2.80 7.27 16.99
CA GLU A 39 -4.14 7.55 17.54
C GLU A 39 -5.25 6.83 16.76
N LEU A 40 -5.10 6.69 15.43
CA LEU A 40 -6.01 5.84 14.64
C LEU A 40 -5.89 4.37 15.03
N CYS A 41 -4.67 3.88 15.27
CA CYS A 41 -4.45 2.50 15.66
C CYS A 41 -5.10 2.18 17.01
N LYS A 42 -5.02 3.09 18.00
CA LYS A 42 -5.69 2.93 19.31
C LYS A 42 -7.21 2.81 19.22
N LYS A 43 -7.82 3.37 18.17
CA LYS A 43 -9.28 3.28 17.92
C LYS A 43 -9.68 1.99 17.20
N CYS A 44 -8.73 1.16 16.79
CA CYS A 44 -9.00 -0.10 16.12
C CYS A 44 -9.33 -1.19 17.15
N ASP A 45 -10.41 -1.94 16.94
CA ASP A 45 -10.80 -3.07 17.80
C ASP A 45 -9.74 -4.19 17.86
N LYS A 46 -8.80 -4.19 16.90
CA LYS A 46 -7.67 -5.12 16.80
C LYS A 46 -6.37 -4.56 17.36
N TYR A 47 -6.40 -3.41 18.05
CA TYR A 47 -5.20 -2.80 18.60
C TYR A 47 -4.41 -3.79 19.49
N GLY A 48 -3.11 -3.91 19.24
CA GLY A 48 -2.21 -4.83 19.96
C GLY A 48 -2.36 -6.32 19.60
N THR A 49 -3.22 -6.69 18.63
CA THR A 49 -3.45 -8.11 18.27
C THR A 49 -2.72 -8.57 17.01
N LEU A 50 -2.31 -7.64 16.15
CA LEU A 50 -1.56 -7.94 14.93
C LEU A 50 -0.08 -7.69 15.16
N TRP A 51 0.77 -8.43 14.45
CA TRP A 51 2.23 -8.26 14.54
C TRP A 51 2.69 -6.82 14.23
N SER A 52 1.93 -6.09 13.41
CA SER A 52 2.23 -4.72 12.99
C SER A 52 1.63 -3.66 13.93
N CYS A 53 0.85 -4.04 14.94
CA CYS A 53 0.29 -3.09 15.89
C CYS A 53 1.36 -2.52 16.83
N PRO A 54 1.29 -1.22 17.17
CA PRO A 54 2.03 -0.67 18.30
C PRO A 54 1.41 -1.12 19.65
N PRO A 55 2.13 -0.96 20.78
CA PRO A 55 3.48 -0.38 20.89
C PRO A 55 4.59 -1.36 20.47
N TYR A 56 5.64 -0.82 19.86
CA TYR A 56 6.81 -1.59 19.45
C TYR A 56 7.86 -1.61 20.57
N SER A 57 8.70 -2.64 20.60
CA SER A 57 9.83 -2.74 21.55
C SER A 57 10.98 -1.78 21.26
N PHE A 58 10.88 -0.97 20.20
CA PHE A 58 11.89 -0.02 19.75
C PHE A 58 11.28 1.33 19.38
N ASN A 59 12.11 2.37 19.40
CA ASN A 59 11.73 3.69 18.88
C ASN A 59 11.77 3.66 17.35
N VAL A 60 10.61 3.85 16.71
CA VAL A 60 10.50 3.78 15.25
C VAL A 60 11.13 4.98 14.56
N ASP A 61 11.11 6.16 15.19
CA ASP A 61 11.68 7.37 14.58
C ASP A 61 13.20 7.22 14.47
N ASP A 62 13.83 6.73 15.55
CA ASP A 62 15.25 6.42 15.56
C ASP A 62 15.59 5.28 14.59
N TYR A 63 14.73 4.27 14.50
CA TYR A 63 14.89 3.18 13.54
C TYR A 63 14.86 3.69 12.09
N ILE A 64 13.88 4.54 11.73
CA ILE A 64 13.70 5.09 10.38
C ILE A 64 14.86 6.02 10.03
N LYS A 65 15.35 6.86 10.96
CA LYS A 65 16.46 7.78 10.71
C LYS A 65 17.78 7.11 10.31
N ASN A 66 17.92 5.79 10.52
CA ASN A 66 19.11 5.05 10.08
C ASN A 66 19.16 4.81 8.56
N TYR A 67 18.07 5.05 7.84
CA TYR A 67 18.04 4.95 6.38
C TYR A 67 18.46 6.27 5.75
N LYS A 68 19.16 6.21 4.62
CA LYS A 68 19.51 7.42 3.86
C LYS A 68 18.35 7.93 3.01
N TYR A 69 17.64 7.02 2.35
CA TYR A 69 16.60 7.36 1.38
C TYR A 69 15.32 6.58 1.63
N ALA A 70 14.19 7.20 1.30
CA ALA A 70 12.91 6.53 1.10
C ALA A 70 12.57 6.44 -0.38
N TYR A 71 12.04 5.30 -0.81
CA TYR A 71 11.47 5.12 -2.15
C TYR A 71 9.96 5.12 -2.05
N ILE A 72 9.31 6.12 -2.66
CA ILE A 72 7.86 6.23 -2.75
C ILE A 72 7.42 5.64 -4.09
N ILE A 73 6.57 4.63 -4.04
CA ILE A 73 6.06 3.91 -5.21
C ILE A 73 4.55 4.07 -5.26
N GLY A 74 4.05 4.71 -6.32
CA GLY A 74 2.62 4.89 -6.55
C GLY A 74 2.20 4.26 -7.85
N THR A 75 1.29 3.27 -7.80
CA THR A 75 0.71 2.65 -9.00
C THR A 75 -0.72 3.13 -9.20
N LYS A 76 -0.97 3.84 -10.28
CA LYS A 76 -2.31 4.21 -10.72
C LYS A 76 -2.85 3.14 -11.67
N ILE A 77 -4.00 2.57 -11.30
CA ILE A 77 -4.76 1.67 -12.16
C ILE A 77 -5.71 2.52 -13.02
N ILE A 78 -5.61 2.40 -14.33
CA ILE A 78 -6.47 3.09 -15.31
C ILE A 78 -7.34 2.01 -15.95
N LEU A 79 -8.64 2.10 -15.71
CA LEU A 79 -9.65 1.18 -16.24
C LEU A 79 -10.30 1.81 -17.47
N ASP A 80 -10.65 1.02 -18.48
CA ASP A 80 -11.48 1.48 -19.60
C ASP A 80 -12.87 1.92 -19.12
N ASP A 81 -13.45 2.95 -19.73
CA ASP A 81 -14.83 3.41 -19.49
C ASP A 81 -15.87 2.28 -19.61
N LYS A 82 -15.65 1.32 -20.53
CA LYS A 82 -16.51 0.14 -20.65
C LYS A 82 -16.45 -0.71 -19.38
N LEU A 83 -15.25 -0.92 -18.85
CA LEU A 83 -15.03 -1.67 -17.63
C LEU A 83 -15.61 -0.93 -16.43
N ILE A 84 -15.41 0.38 -16.30
CA ILE A 84 -15.97 1.21 -15.20
C ILE A 84 -17.50 1.12 -15.17
N LYS A 85 -18.15 1.11 -16.34
CA LYS A 85 -19.61 0.94 -16.46
C LYS A 85 -20.08 -0.44 -16.01
N GLU A 86 -19.31 -1.48 -16.30
CA GLU A 86 -19.58 -2.86 -15.89
C GLU A 86 -19.23 -3.11 -14.40
N THR A 87 -18.22 -2.42 -13.83
CA THR A 87 -17.74 -2.61 -12.43
C THR A 87 -18.57 -1.92 -11.34
N LYS A 88 -19.81 -1.48 -11.62
CA LYS A 88 -20.74 -1.02 -10.56
C LYS A 88 -20.96 -2.04 -9.43
N LYS A 89 -20.51 -3.30 -9.58
CA LYS A 89 -20.42 -4.31 -8.53
C LYS A 89 -18.96 -4.73 -8.28
N LYS A 90 -18.37 -4.18 -7.22
CA LYS A 90 -17.13 -4.62 -6.53
C LYS A 90 -15.82 -4.55 -7.33
N MET A 91 -15.00 -3.54 -7.00
CA MET A 91 -13.55 -3.55 -7.24
C MET A 91 -12.86 -4.30 -6.09
N LEU A 92 -12.28 -5.46 -6.37
CA LEU A 92 -11.44 -6.21 -5.41
C LEU A 92 -9.97 -5.85 -5.67
N LEU A 93 -9.42 -4.96 -4.86
CA LEU A 93 -7.99 -4.65 -4.90
C LEU A 93 -7.23 -5.75 -4.14
N ILE A 94 -6.71 -6.75 -4.85
CA ILE A 94 -5.84 -7.76 -4.25
C ILE A 94 -4.43 -7.16 -4.15
N VAL A 95 -4.12 -6.52 -3.02
CA VAL A 95 -2.72 -6.19 -2.70
C VAL A 95 -2.04 -7.48 -2.27
N HIS A 96 -1.38 -8.15 -3.21
CA HIS A 96 -0.54 -9.29 -2.91
C HIS A 96 0.77 -8.78 -2.33
N THR A 97 0.84 -8.59 -1.00
CA THR A 97 2.14 -8.42 -0.34
C THR A 97 2.75 -9.81 -0.22
N LYS A 98 3.57 -10.21 -1.20
CA LYS A 98 4.56 -11.27 -0.96
C LYS A 98 5.58 -10.70 0.03
N TYR A 99 5.53 -11.21 1.25
CA TYR A 99 6.73 -11.32 2.07
C TYR A 99 7.52 -12.53 1.57
#